data_AF-A0AAF0C7C6-F1
#
_entry.id   AF-A0AAF0C7C6-F1
#
_cell.length_a   1.000
_cell.length_b   1.000
_cell.length_c   1.000
_cell.angle_alpha   90.00
_cell.angle_beta   90.00
_cell.angle_gamma   90.00
#
_symmetry.space_group_name_H-M   'P 1'
#
loop_
_entity.id
_entity.type
_entity.pdbx_description
1 polymer ?
#
loop_
_entity_poly.entity_id
_entity_poly.type
_entity_poly.pdbx_seq_one_letter_code
_entity_poly.pdbx_strand_id
1 'polypeptide(L)'
;MLNKFKDLQQQKLEQLSKERSHINDKLSGQEQYLEQLVQYQQTLTDVSSHNHAVGLQNQHRMQVQIAKVVDFQEQQVSLTRVDLQRQNQLIKQQYCHFKGLETISNKQAHRAQQKKQQEEDFANDDIATLAFLRQNI
;
A
#
# COMPACT_ATOMS: atom_id res chain seq x y z
N MET A 1 -24.02 -3.28 11.99
CA MET A 1 -23.28 -2.06 11.59
C MET A 1 -21.77 -2.29 11.50
N LEU A 2 -21.14 -2.98 12.47
CA LEU A 2 -19.68 -3.20 12.49
C LEU A 2 -19.12 -3.90 11.23
N ASN A 3 -19.82 -4.92 10.71
CA ASN A 3 -19.39 -5.63 9.49
C ASN A 3 -19.36 -4.72 8.26
N LYS A 4 -20.41 -3.90 8.05
CA LYS A 4 -20.44 -2.90 6.96
C LYS A 4 -19.27 -1.92 7.06
N PHE A 5 -18.91 -1.51 8.28
CA PHE A 5 -17.77 -0.62 8.48
C PHE A 5 -16.43 -1.34 8.20
N LYS A 6 -16.29 -2.61 8.59
CA LYS A 6 -15.13 -3.46 8.25
C LYS A 6 -14.98 -3.60 6.73
N ASP A 7 -16.08 -3.83 6.00
CA ASP A 7 -16.09 -3.94 4.53
C ASP A 7 -15.64 -2.62 3.88
N LEU A 8 -16.12 -1.47 4.38
CA LEU A 8 -15.68 -0.16 3.91
C LEU A 8 -14.18 0.06 4.15
N GLN A 9 -13.66 -0.34 5.31
CA GLN A 9 -12.23 -0.24 5.59
C GLN A 9 -11.40 -1.14 4.67
N GLN A 10 -11.90 -2.33 4.33
CA GLN A 10 -11.26 -3.25 3.38
C GLN A 10 -11.26 -2.69 1.96
N GLN A 11 -12.38 -2.18 1.48
CA GLN A 11 -12.47 -1.51 0.17
C GLN A 11 -11.48 -0.33 0.09
N LYS A 12 -11.33 0.43 1.18
CA LYS A 12 -10.35 1.51 1.23
C LYS A 12 -8.91 1.01 1.15
N LEU A 13 -8.58 -0.11 1.80
CA LEU A 13 -7.25 -0.74 1.67
C LEU A 13 -6.98 -1.18 0.23
N GLU A 14 -7.96 -1.78 -0.43
CA GLU A 14 -7.84 -2.20 -1.82
C GLU A 14 -7.61 -1.00 -2.75
N GLN A 15 -8.35 0.09 -2.55
CA GLN A 15 -8.14 1.33 -3.29
C GLN A 15 -6.72 1.88 -3.09
N LEU A 16 -6.27 2.01 -1.83
CA LEU A 16 -4.94 2.54 -1.52
C LEU A 16 -3.84 1.64 -2.11
N SER A 17 -4.06 0.33 -2.17
CA SER A 17 -3.13 -0.64 -2.74
C SER A 17 -3.02 -0.50 -4.26
N LYS A 18 -4.13 -0.26 -4.96
CA LYS A 18 -4.14 0.05 -6.41
C LYS A 18 -3.40 1.35 -6.69
N GLU A 19 -3.67 2.40 -5.93
CA GLU A 19 -2.97 3.68 -6.03
C GLU A 19 -1.46 3.53 -5.78
N ARG A 20 -1.05 2.73 -4.78
CA ARG A 20 0.36 2.39 -4.54
C ARG A 20 0.99 1.70 -5.76
N SER A 21 0.29 0.76 -6.37
CA SER A 21 0.78 0.08 -7.58
C SER A 21 1.03 1.08 -8.69
N HIS A 22 0.08 1.97 -8.97
CA HIS A 22 0.23 2.99 -10.00
C HIS A 22 1.41 3.95 -9.74
N ILE A 23 1.61 4.36 -8.48
CA ILE A 23 2.76 5.20 -8.12
C ILE A 23 4.07 4.42 -8.32
N ASN A 24 4.09 3.14 -7.97
CA ASN A 24 5.27 2.28 -8.15
C ASN A 24 5.60 2.05 -9.63
N ASP A 25 4.60 1.82 -10.47
CA ASP A 25 4.78 1.66 -11.91
C ASP A 25 5.32 2.95 -12.53
N LYS A 26 4.76 4.10 -12.12
CA LYS A 26 5.25 5.43 -12.52
C LYS A 26 6.70 5.64 -12.09
N LEU A 27 7.04 5.28 -10.84
CA LEU A 27 8.41 5.41 -10.33
C LEU A 27 9.39 4.55 -11.14
N SER A 28 9.04 3.30 -11.41
CA SER A 28 9.88 2.39 -12.19
C SER A 28 10.14 2.93 -13.61
N GLY A 29 9.10 3.42 -14.29
CA GLY A 29 9.26 4.05 -15.60
C GLY A 29 10.12 5.32 -15.56
N GLN A 30 9.99 6.13 -14.50
CA GLN A 30 10.80 7.33 -14.31
C GLN A 30 12.28 7.02 -14.03
N GLU A 31 12.57 5.96 -13.27
CA GLU A 31 13.93 5.50 -12.99
C GLU A 31 14.59 4.93 -14.25
N GLN A 32 13.86 4.14 -15.05
CA GLN A 32 14.34 3.65 -16.35
C GLN A 32 14.65 4.79 -17.31
N TYR A 33 13.77 5.80 -17.39
CA TYR A 33 13.99 6.96 -18.24
C TYR A 33 15.20 7.80 -17.78
N LEU A 34 15.37 7.96 -16.46
CA LEU A 34 16.54 8.61 -15.90
C LEU A 34 17.84 7.87 -16.26
N GLU A 35 17.84 6.55 -16.15
CA GLU A 35 18.99 5.71 -16.53
C GLU A 35 19.37 5.91 -18.01
N GLN A 36 18.38 5.94 -18.90
CA GLN A 36 18.59 6.21 -20.33
C GLN A 36 19.18 7.61 -20.57
N LEU A 37 18.71 8.63 -19.85
CA LEU A 37 19.24 9.99 -19.96
C LEU A 37 20.70 10.09 -19.48
N VAL A 38 21.04 9.42 -18.38
CA VAL A 38 22.41 9.36 -17.86
C VAL A 38 23.33 8.64 -18.85
N GLN A 39 22.89 7.52 -19.43
CA GLN A 39 23.64 6.84 -20.49
C GLN A 39 23.83 7.74 -21.71
N TYR A 40 22.78 8.46 -22.15
CA TYR A 40 22.89 9.40 -23.26
C TYR A 40 23.88 10.54 -22.94
N GLN A 41 23.85 11.09 -21.73
CA GLN A 41 24.79 12.11 -21.28
C GLN A 41 26.25 11.61 -21.31
N GLN A 42 26.49 10.37 -20.93
CA GLN A 42 27.82 9.73 -21.02
C GLN A 42 28.27 9.60 -22.47
N THR A 43 27.40 9.12 -23.37
CA THR A 43 27.74 8.99 -24.79
C THR A 43 28.05 10.34 -25.46
N LEU A 44 27.37 11.43 -25.06
CA LEU A 44 27.67 12.78 -25.53
C LEU A 44 29.04 13.31 -25.06
N THR A 45 29.60 12.72 -24.01
CA THR A 45 30.92 13.10 -23.47
C THR A 45 32.05 12.33 -24.16
N ASP A 46 31.79 11.08 -24.58
CA ASP A 46 32.76 10.20 -25.24
C ASP A 46 33.01 10.51 -26.73
N VAL A 47 32.17 11.34 -27.38
CA VAL A 47 32.40 11.76 -28.77
C VAL A 47 33.56 12.77 -28.84
N SER A 48 34.78 12.23 -28.93
CA SER A 48 36.04 12.95 -29.11
C SER A 48 36.56 12.72 -30.55
N SER A 49 36.00 13.37 -31.58
CA SER A 49 36.60 13.19 -32.92
C SER A 49 36.32 14.20 -34.04
N HIS A 50 35.66 15.34 -33.84
CA HIS A 50 35.45 16.28 -34.95
C HIS A 50 35.91 17.71 -34.62
N ASN A 51 37.07 18.07 -35.16
CA ASN A 51 37.78 19.37 -35.05
C ASN A 51 37.05 20.54 -35.74
N HIS A 52 35.73 20.58 -35.74
CA HIS A 52 34.94 21.70 -36.27
C HIS A 52 34.29 22.48 -35.12
N ALA A 53 34.56 23.78 -35.04
CA ALA A 53 34.09 24.66 -33.96
C ALA A 53 32.56 24.61 -33.75
N VAL A 54 31.79 24.48 -34.83
CA VAL A 54 30.32 24.36 -34.78
C VAL A 54 29.89 23.03 -34.14
N GLY A 55 30.59 21.93 -34.43
CA GLY A 55 30.31 20.62 -33.84
C GLY A 55 30.51 20.63 -32.32
N LEU A 56 31.63 21.22 -31.87
CA LEU A 56 31.93 21.39 -30.45
C LEU A 56 30.90 22.29 -29.74
N GLN A 57 30.48 23.39 -30.38
CA GLN A 57 29.45 24.27 -29.81
C GLN A 57 28.09 23.55 -29.68
N ASN A 58 27.70 22.77 -30.68
CA ASN A 58 26.46 22.00 -30.66
C ASN A 58 26.51 20.89 -29.59
N GLN A 59 27.61 20.17 -29.50
CA GLN A 59 27.83 19.15 -28.47
C GLN A 59 27.73 19.75 -27.07
N HIS A 60 28.39 20.88 -26.82
CA HIS A 60 28.32 21.57 -25.55
C HIS A 60 26.90 22.03 -25.20
N ARG A 61 26.17 22.60 -26.17
CA ARG A 61 24.76 22.99 -25.96
C ARG A 61 23.87 21.79 -25.62
N MET A 62 24.05 20.67 -26.33
CA MET A 62 23.31 19.43 -26.04
C MET A 62 23.65 18.88 -24.65
N GLN A 63 24.92 18.87 -24.25
CA GLN A 63 25.34 18.43 -22.91
C GLN A 63 24.67 19.27 -21.81
N VAL A 64 24.68 20.60 -21.94
CA VAL A 64 24.04 21.50 -20.98
C VAL A 64 22.52 21.29 -20.94
N GLN A 65 21.89 21.06 -22.09
CA GLN A 65 20.46 20.82 -22.16
C GLN A 65 20.08 19.49 -21.52
N ILE A 66 20.83 18.41 -21.81
CA ILE A 66 20.61 17.09 -21.22
C ILE A 66 20.84 17.11 -19.71
N ALA A 67 21.88 17.79 -19.23
CA ALA A 67 22.12 17.94 -17.79
C ALA A 67 20.90 18.52 -17.07
N LYS A 68 20.29 19.59 -17.61
CA LYS A 68 19.05 20.16 -17.04
C LYS A 68 17.88 19.19 -17.03
N VAL A 69 17.75 18.37 -18.07
CA VAL A 69 16.68 17.35 -18.15
C VAL A 69 16.92 16.24 -17.14
N VAL A 70 18.17 15.81 -16.96
CA VAL A 70 18.58 14.84 -15.93
C VAL A 70 18.24 15.38 -14.54
N ASP A 71 18.68 16.61 -14.21
CA ASP A 71 18.41 17.23 -12.91
C ASP A 71 16.91 17.29 -12.62
N PHE A 72 16.10 17.70 -13.61
CA PHE A 72 14.65 17.73 -13.48
C PHE A 72 14.05 16.33 -13.28
N GLN A 73 14.54 15.34 -14.03
CA GLN A 73 14.08 13.96 -13.91
C GLN A 73 14.44 13.35 -12.55
N GLU A 74 15.62 13.64 -12.00
CA GLU A 74 16.03 13.23 -10.65
C GLU A 74 15.11 13.83 -9.58
N GLN A 75 14.78 15.11 -9.69
CA GLN A 75 13.81 15.76 -8.81
C GLN A 75 12.44 15.08 -8.90
N GLN A 76 11.99 14.76 -10.12
CA GLN A 76 10.71 14.12 -10.34
C GLN A 76 10.67 12.70 -9.75
N VAL A 77 11.75 11.92 -9.89
CA VAL A 77 11.90 10.60 -9.25
C VAL A 77 11.85 10.75 -7.73
N SER A 78 12.57 11.72 -7.17
CA SER A 78 12.59 11.98 -5.72
C SER A 78 11.19 12.30 -5.18
N LEU A 79 10.44 13.17 -5.86
CA LEU A 79 9.06 13.50 -5.49
C LEU A 79 8.16 12.27 -5.53
N THR A 80 8.25 11.45 -6.59
CA THR A 80 7.44 10.23 -6.71
C THR A 80 7.80 9.21 -5.62
N ARG A 81 9.07 9.13 -5.18
CA ARG A 81 9.47 8.30 -4.03
C ARG A 81 8.85 8.78 -2.72
N VAL A 82 8.80 10.10 -2.51
CA VAL A 82 8.11 10.69 -1.34
C VAL A 82 6.62 10.37 -1.36
N ASP A 83 5.97 10.49 -2.52
CA ASP A 83 4.55 10.11 -2.70
C ASP A 83 4.32 8.63 -2.39
N LEU A 84 5.20 7.75 -2.86
CA LEU A 84 5.13 6.31 -2.55
C LEU A 84 5.27 6.05 -1.05
N GLN A 85 6.19 6.72 -0.37
CA GLN A 85 6.37 6.61 1.08
C GLN A 85 5.13 7.07 1.83
N ARG A 86 4.55 8.21 1.43
CA ARG A 86 3.29 8.71 1.99
C ARG A 86 2.16 7.71 1.80
N GLN A 87 2.03 7.12 0.60
CA GLN A 87 1.01 6.12 0.33
C GLN A 87 1.18 4.87 1.20
N ASN A 88 2.41 4.41 1.40
CA ASN A 88 2.70 3.31 2.31
C ASN A 88 2.31 3.62 3.77
N GLN A 89 2.47 4.87 4.22
CA GLN A 89 2.04 5.28 5.56
C GLN A 89 0.50 5.26 5.69
N LEU A 90 -0.22 5.75 4.68
CA LEU A 90 -1.69 5.71 4.66
C LEU A 90 -2.21 4.26 4.70
N ILE A 91 -1.60 3.35 3.93
CA ILE A 91 -1.95 1.93 3.96
C ILE A 91 -1.74 1.34 5.36
N LYS A 92 -0.60 1.64 6.01
CA LYS A 92 -0.32 1.16 7.37
C LYS A 92 -1.37 1.63 8.38
N GLN A 93 -1.71 2.92 8.37
CA GLN A 93 -2.73 3.48 9.26
C GLN A 93 -4.09 2.81 9.04
N GLN A 94 -4.49 2.70 7.78
CA GLN A 94 -5.75 2.07 7.39
C GLN A 94 -5.80 0.58 7.80
N TYR A 95 -4.68 -0.13 7.67
CA TYR A 95 -4.58 -1.53 8.09
C TYR A 95 -4.72 -1.68 9.59
N CYS A 96 -4.10 -0.80 10.38
CA CYS A 96 -4.29 -0.76 11.84
C CYS A 96 -5.76 -0.54 12.21
N HIS A 97 -6.46 0.37 11.53
CA HIS A 97 -7.89 0.58 11.76
C HIS A 97 -8.71 -0.67 11.45
N PHE A 98 -8.47 -1.33 10.31
CA PHE A 98 -9.12 -2.58 9.94
C PHE A 98 -8.89 -3.68 10.98
N LYS A 99 -7.64 -3.88 11.43
CA LYS A 99 -7.29 -4.88 12.44
C LYS A 99 -7.89 -4.60 13.81
N GLY A 100 -7.98 -3.33 14.19
CA GLY A 100 -8.67 -2.91 15.42
C GLY A 100 -10.14 -3.32 15.41
N LEU A 101 -10.84 -3.08 14.29
CA LEU A 101 -12.23 -3.48 14.11
C LEU A 101 -12.42 -4.99 14.10
N GLU A 102 -11.52 -5.72 13.42
CA GLU A 102 -11.52 -7.19 13.41
C GLU A 102 -11.39 -7.76 14.83
N THR A 103 -10.51 -7.19 15.64
CA THR A 103 -10.32 -7.59 17.03
C THR A 103 -11.59 -7.36 17.86
N ILE A 104 -12.26 -6.22 17.67
CA ILE A 104 -13.52 -5.92 18.36
C ILE A 104 -14.63 -6.88 17.92
N SER A 105 -14.73 -7.14 16.62
CA SER A 105 -15.71 -8.08 16.04
C SER A 105 -15.54 -9.49 16.61
N ASN A 106 -14.31 -9.99 16.66
CA ASN A 106 -14.01 -11.31 17.21
C ASN A 106 -14.35 -11.40 18.71
N LYS A 107 -14.06 -10.35 19.49
CA LYS A 107 -14.45 -10.30 20.91
C LYS A 107 -15.97 -10.34 21.09
N GLN A 108 -16.72 -9.64 20.24
CA GLN A 108 -18.18 -9.67 20.28
C GLN A 108 -18.73 -11.05 19.91
N ALA A 109 -18.17 -11.69 18.88
CA ALA A 109 -18.55 -13.05 18.48
C ALA A 109 -18.30 -14.07 19.60
N HIS A 110 -17.13 -14.02 20.25
CA HIS A 110 -16.83 -14.89 21.39
C HIS A 110 -17.80 -14.69 22.56
N ARG A 111 -18.12 -13.44 22.92
CA ARG A 111 -19.10 -13.16 23.98
C ARG A 111 -20.50 -13.67 23.64
N ALA A 112 -20.92 -13.52 22.38
CA ALA A 112 -22.21 -14.04 21.92
C ALA A 112 -22.25 -15.58 21.97
N GLN A 113 -21.14 -16.24 21.61
CA GLN A 113 -21.02 -17.70 21.69
C GLN A 113 -21.06 -18.18 23.14
N GLN A 114 -20.32 -17.54 24.05
CA GLN A 114 -20.35 -17.88 25.48
C GLN A 114 -21.75 -17.72 26.07
N LYS A 115 -22.45 -16.64 25.70
CA LYS A 115 -23.83 -16.41 26.17
C LYS A 115 -24.78 -17.52 25.69
N LYS A 116 -24.67 -17.92 24.42
CA LYS A 116 -25.46 -19.04 23.88
C LYS A 116 -25.17 -20.36 24.60
N GLN A 117 -23.89 -20.66 24.84
CA GLN A 117 -23.49 -21.86 25.59
C GLN A 117 -24.07 -21.84 27.01
N GLN A 118 -24.01 -20.70 27.71
CA GLN A 118 -24.63 -20.57 29.04
C GLN A 118 -26.15 -20.75 29.00
N GLU A 119 -26.83 -20.22 27.98
CA GLU A 119 -28.28 -20.42 27.80
C GLU A 119 -28.63 -21.90 27.50
N GLU A 120 -27.80 -22.59 26.72
CA GLU A 120 -27.95 -24.02 26.42
C GLU A 120 -27.66 -24.89 27.65
N ASP A 121 -26.60 -24.59 28.41
CA ASP A 121 -26.24 -25.29 29.65
C ASP A 121 -27.36 -25.15 30.69
N PHE A 122 -27.89 -23.94 30.88
CA PHE A 122 -29.00 -23.70 31.80
C PHE A 122 -30.27 -24.48 31.40
N ALA A 123 -30.61 -24.49 30.10
CA ALA A 123 -31.75 -25.25 29.60
C ALA A 123 -31.56 -26.78 29.79
N ASN A 124 -30.34 -27.28 29.62
CA ASN A 124 -30.02 -28.69 29.86
C ASN A 124 -30.10 -29.06 31.35
N ASP A 125 -29.63 -28.18 32.23
CA ASP A 125 -29.73 -28.35 33.68
C ASP A 125 -31.20 -28.36 34.15
N ASP A 126 -32.04 -27.48 33.61
CA ASP A 126 -33.48 -27.47 33.89
C ASP A 126 -34.15 -28.78 33.46
N ILE A 127 -33.82 -29.30 32.27
CA ILE A 127 -34.32 -30.59 31.78
C ILE A 127 -33.85 -31.74 32.66
N ALA A 128 -32.57 -31.76 33.04
CA ALA A 128 -32.00 -32.79 33.91
C ALA A 128 -32.68 -32.78 35.29
N THR A 129 -32.92 -31.60 35.84
CA THR A 129 -33.62 -31.42 37.12
C THR A 129 -35.06 -31.93 37.05
N LEU A 130 -35.80 -31.60 35.98
CA LEU A 130 -37.16 -32.10 35.76
C LEU A 130 -37.20 -33.63 35.58
N ALA A 131 -36.24 -34.20 34.85
CA ALA A 131 -36.14 -35.65 34.67
C ALA A 131 -35.85 -36.37 36.00
N PHE A 132 -34.95 -35.83 36.82
CA PHE A 132 -34.64 -36.35 38.15
C PHE A 132 -35.85 -36.30 39.08
N LEU A 133 -36.58 -35.19 39.10
CA LEU A 133 -37.80 -35.07 39.91
C LEU A 133 -38.87 -36.08 39.48
N ARG A 134 -38.97 -36.38 38.18
CA ARG A 134 -39.95 -37.34 37.64
C ARG A 134 -39.62 -38.80 37.94
N GLN A 135 -38.35 -39.14 38.17
CA GLN A 135 -37.93 -40.51 38.54
C GLN A 135 -38.05 -40.79 40.04
N ASN A 136 -38.15 -39.76 40.88
CA ASN A 136 -38.25 -39.87 42.34
C ASN A 136 -39.69 -39.68 42.87
N ILE A 137 -40.69 -39.76 42.00
CA ILE A 137 -42.13 -39.83 42.30
C ILE A 137 -42.62 -41.21 41.85
#